data_AF-A0A927CG43-F1
#
_entry.id   AF-A0A927CG43-F1
#
_cell.length_a   1.000
_cell.length_b   1.000
_cell.length_c   1.000
_cell.angle_alpha   90.00
_cell.angle_beta   90.00
_cell.angle_gamma   90.00
#
_symmetry.space_group_name_H-M   'P 1'
#
loop_
_entity.id
_entity.type
_entity.pdbx_description
1 polymer ?
#
loop_
_entity_poly.entity_id
_entity_poly.type
_entity_poly.pdbx_seq_one_letter_code
_entity_poly.pdbx_strand_id
1 'polypeptide(L)'
;MKIKSVVLLILVGLFLGGCKDDQLSILEEEKKQWGLKEETYLKDIEELKKTNDLLSEKLNVIQTTPQLSLEQLLYEDVMDIYEKYPWLQVNRNEMILNKVTIGRYINDPKAITVTDPLILKNVPFLLLVEHRYFGGFPSGYQSEVGEYTYTLHTETDEHQVQVIGRGLIAIGEDRLKVSNGIHKLAEAFVKSENDYGNHIFTKIQNSGLMVGQKQHTYALFSEFRIKGVASVLSEGVFLKHKPVGEVDELLETITFYYQGEEIIMHLYPDYIHLIEGDKQHWLEMEKGGQTILSFLSAG
;
A
#
# COMPACT_ATOMS: atom_id res chain seq x y z
N MET A 1 -49.86 -17.13 -100.76
CA MET A 1 -49.86 -17.96 -99.53
C MET A 1 -48.93 -19.15 -99.72
N LYS A 2 -47.78 -19.19 -99.04
CA LYS A 2 -46.92 -20.37 -98.69
C LYS A 2 -45.43 -20.05 -98.46
N ILE A 3 -44.92 -18.85 -98.79
CA ILE A 3 -43.49 -18.52 -98.55
C ILE A 3 -43.23 -17.79 -97.20
N LYS A 4 -44.23 -17.09 -96.63
CA LYS A 4 -44.06 -16.41 -95.32
C LYS A 4 -43.79 -17.36 -94.14
N SER A 5 -44.16 -18.63 -94.25
CA SER A 5 -44.01 -19.61 -93.16
C SER A 5 -42.63 -20.28 -93.09
N VAL A 6 -41.87 -20.32 -94.20
CA VAL A 6 -40.58 -21.02 -94.24
C VAL A 6 -39.44 -20.12 -93.74
N VAL A 7 -39.47 -18.82 -94.04
CA VAL A 7 -38.44 -17.87 -93.61
C VAL A 7 -38.47 -17.66 -92.09
N LEU A 8 -39.65 -17.69 -91.48
CA LEU A 8 -39.82 -17.58 -90.03
C LEU A 8 -39.18 -18.79 -89.29
N LEU A 9 -39.20 -19.98 -89.90
CA LEU A 9 -38.60 -21.20 -89.34
C LEU A 9 -37.06 -21.18 -89.38
N ILE A 10 -36.46 -20.55 -90.41
CA ILE A 10 -35.00 -20.39 -90.49
C ILE A 10 -34.50 -19.35 -89.47
N LEU A 11 -35.26 -18.27 -89.26
CA LEU A 11 -34.94 -17.25 -88.25
C LEU A 11 -35.04 -17.79 -86.82
N VAL A 12 -36.04 -18.63 -86.51
CA VAL A 12 -36.15 -19.26 -85.18
C VAL A 12 -35.06 -20.32 -84.96
N GLY A 13 -34.61 -21.03 -86.00
CA GLY A 13 -33.52 -22.00 -85.91
C GLY A 13 -32.14 -21.38 -85.64
N LEU A 14 -31.85 -20.19 -86.19
CA LEU A 14 -30.57 -19.51 -85.97
C LEU A 14 -30.48 -18.79 -84.61
N PHE A 15 -31.60 -18.31 -84.08
CA PHE A 15 -31.64 -17.76 -82.71
C PHE A 15 -31.37 -18.81 -81.62
N LEU A 16 -31.54 -20.11 -81.92
CA LEU A 16 -31.26 -21.22 -81.00
C LEU A 16 -29.82 -21.76 -81.07
N GLY A 17 -28.99 -21.27 -82.01
CA GLY A 17 -27.62 -21.75 -82.21
C GLY A 17 -26.50 -20.92 -81.58
N GLY A 18 -26.80 -19.73 -81.04
CA GLY A 18 -25.80 -18.73 -80.63
C GLY A 18 -25.48 -18.64 -79.13
N CYS A 19 -25.75 -19.69 -78.34
CA CYS A 19 -25.65 -19.64 -76.86
C CYS A 19 -24.77 -20.76 -76.30
N LYS A 20 -23.49 -20.84 -76.73
CA LYS A 20 -22.51 -21.80 -76.20
C LYS A 20 -21.10 -21.24 -75.97
N ASP A 21 -20.67 -20.19 -76.67
CA ASP A 21 -19.30 -19.67 -76.53
C ASP A 21 -19.10 -18.71 -75.34
N ASP A 22 -20.10 -17.91 -74.96
CA ASP A 22 -19.95 -16.94 -73.86
C ASP A 22 -19.95 -17.56 -72.45
N GLN A 23 -20.48 -18.77 -72.26
CA GLN A 23 -20.44 -19.44 -70.95
C GLN A 23 -19.08 -20.12 -70.68
N LEU A 24 -18.37 -20.55 -71.72
CA LEU A 24 -17.06 -21.18 -71.59
C LEU A 24 -15.94 -20.17 -71.29
N SER A 25 -16.00 -18.98 -71.90
CA SER A 25 -15.04 -17.90 -71.65
C SER A 25 -15.14 -17.33 -70.22
N ILE A 26 -16.36 -17.16 -69.69
CA ILE A 26 -16.60 -16.70 -68.32
C ILE A 26 -16.13 -17.75 -67.29
N LEU A 27 -16.39 -19.04 -67.53
CA LEU A 27 -15.93 -20.13 -66.64
C LEU A 27 -14.40 -20.28 -66.64
N GLU A 28 -13.73 -20.07 -67.77
CA GLU A 28 -12.27 -20.11 -67.84
C GLU A 28 -11.60 -18.90 -67.16
N GLU A 29 -12.18 -17.70 -67.29
CA GLU A 29 -11.70 -16.51 -66.56
C GLU A 29 -11.93 -16.62 -65.06
N GLU A 30 -13.09 -17.11 -64.60
CA GLU A 30 -13.33 -17.38 -63.18
C GLU A 30 -12.36 -18.43 -62.64
N LYS A 31 -12.13 -19.53 -63.36
CA LYS A 31 -11.18 -20.58 -62.94
C LYS A 31 -9.74 -20.05 -62.84
N LYS A 32 -9.35 -19.16 -63.74
CA LYS A 32 -8.03 -18.49 -63.71
C LYS A 32 -7.91 -17.51 -62.54
N GLN A 33 -8.97 -16.74 -62.25
CA GLN A 33 -9.01 -15.87 -61.07
C GLN A 33 -9.00 -16.67 -59.76
N TRP A 34 -9.69 -17.82 -59.70
CA TRP A 34 -9.67 -18.72 -58.55
C TRP A 34 -8.29 -19.34 -58.34
N GLY A 35 -7.61 -19.79 -59.40
CA GLY A 35 -6.24 -20.32 -59.30
C GLY A 35 -5.24 -19.27 -58.81
N LEU A 36 -5.36 -18.02 -59.26
CA LEU A 36 -4.54 -16.90 -58.77
C LEU A 36 -4.83 -16.55 -57.30
N LYS A 37 -6.10 -16.61 -56.88
CA LYS A 37 -6.49 -16.43 -55.47
C LYS A 37 -5.96 -17.56 -54.59
N GLU A 38 -6.05 -18.81 -55.04
CA GLU A 38 -5.55 -19.99 -54.32
C GLU A 38 -4.03 -19.92 -54.09
N GLU A 39 -3.26 -19.52 -55.11
CA GLU A 39 -1.80 -19.34 -54.97
C GLU A 39 -1.46 -18.21 -53.99
N THR A 40 -2.26 -17.14 -53.96
CA THR A 40 -2.09 -16.04 -53.00
C THR A 40 -2.40 -16.51 -51.57
N TYR A 41 -3.52 -17.22 -51.37
CA TYR A 41 -3.86 -17.78 -50.06
C TYR A 41 -2.82 -18.78 -49.55
N LEU A 42 -2.24 -19.60 -50.43
CA LEU A 42 -1.17 -20.53 -50.05
C LEU A 42 0.10 -19.80 -49.60
N LYS A 43 0.47 -18.69 -50.26
CA LYS A 43 1.58 -17.84 -49.82
C LYS A 43 1.29 -17.17 -48.48
N ASP A 44 0.09 -16.64 -48.29
CA ASP A 44 -0.32 -16.02 -47.02
C ASP A 44 -0.30 -17.04 -45.86
N ILE A 45 -0.74 -18.28 -46.10
CA ILE A 45 -0.68 -19.36 -45.11
C ILE A 45 0.78 -19.73 -44.77
N GLU A 46 1.67 -19.76 -45.76
CA GLU A 46 3.09 -20.05 -45.52
C GLU A 46 3.77 -18.93 -44.72
N GLU A 47 3.44 -17.67 -45.00
CA GLU A 47 3.96 -16.52 -44.27
C GLU A 47 3.42 -16.45 -42.83
N LEU A 48 2.14 -16.79 -42.63
CA LEU A 48 1.54 -16.93 -41.31
C LEU A 48 2.19 -18.07 -40.51
N LYS A 49 2.51 -19.20 -41.15
CA LYS A 49 3.25 -20.30 -40.50
C LYS A 49 4.64 -19.84 -40.06
N LYS A 50 5.41 -19.19 -40.94
CA LYS A 50 6.74 -18.65 -40.58
C LYS A 50 6.66 -17.65 -39.43
N THR A 51 5.64 -16.79 -39.44
CA THR A 51 5.41 -15.82 -38.36
C THR A 51 5.06 -16.51 -37.04
N ASN A 52 4.22 -17.56 -37.10
CA ASN A 52 3.83 -18.32 -35.92
C ASN A 52 4.98 -19.15 -35.35
N ASP A 53 5.83 -19.73 -36.21
CA ASP A 53 7.02 -20.47 -35.81
C ASP A 53 8.03 -19.51 -35.13
N LEU A 54 8.24 -18.32 -35.71
CA LEU A 54 9.09 -17.28 -35.11
C LEU A 54 8.56 -16.77 -33.77
N LEU A 55 7.24 -16.60 -33.64
CA LEU A 55 6.59 -16.21 -32.39
C LEU A 55 6.71 -17.32 -31.34
N SER A 56 6.56 -18.58 -31.75
CA SER A 56 6.72 -19.74 -30.88
C SER A 56 8.17 -19.87 -30.39
N GLU A 57 9.15 -19.65 -31.26
CA GLU A 57 10.56 -19.63 -30.90
C GLU A 57 10.87 -18.49 -29.92
N LYS A 58 10.37 -17.28 -30.18
CA LYS A 58 10.51 -16.13 -29.25
C LYS A 58 9.83 -16.37 -27.90
N LEU A 59 8.66 -17.00 -27.88
CA LEU A 59 7.98 -17.40 -26.65
C LEU A 59 8.79 -18.44 -25.87
N ASN A 60 9.40 -19.39 -26.56
CA ASN A 60 10.22 -20.42 -25.93
C ASN A 60 11.49 -19.82 -25.30
N VAL A 61 12.10 -18.81 -25.94
CA VAL A 61 13.22 -18.05 -25.35
C VAL A 61 12.79 -17.28 -24.09
N ILE A 62 11.60 -16.68 -24.10
CA ILE A 62 11.05 -15.98 -22.91
C ILE A 62 10.75 -16.97 -21.78
N GLN A 63 10.26 -18.17 -22.10
CA GLN A 63 9.93 -19.22 -21.12
C GLN A 63 11.17 -19.95 -20.56
N THR A 64 12.29 -19.95 -21.29
CA THR A 64 13.54 -20.63 -20.88
C THR A 64 14.57 -19.71 -20.25
N THR A 65 14.39 -18.39 -20.35
CA THR A 65 15.18 -17.43 -19.56
C THR A 65 14.66 -17.48 -18.12
N PRO A 66 15.48 -17.78 -17.11
CA PRO A 66 15.06 -17.71 -15.72
C PRO A 66 14.76 -16.25 -15.39
N GLN A 67 13.48 -15.87 -15.54
CA GLN A 67 12.96 -14.65 -14.95
C GLN A 67 12.93 -14.89 -13.45
N LEU A 68 13.91 -14.33 -12.72
CA LEU A 68 13.74 -14.11 -11.29
C LEU A 68 12.36 -13.48 -11.13
N SER A 69 11.49 -14.10 -10.33
CA SER A 69 10.18 -13.50 -10.09
C SER A 69 10.39 -12.12 -9.48
N LEU A 70 9.47 -11.18 -9.71
CA LEU A 70 9.54 -9.87 -9.07
C LEU A 70 9.73 -9.99 -7.54
N GLU A 71 9.14 -11.01 -6.93
CA GLU A 71 9.32 -11.35 -5.52
C GLU A 71 10.76 -11.76 -5.16
N GLN A 72 11.45 -12.51 -6.04
CA GLN A 72 12.86 -12.88 -5.84
C GLN A 72 13.79 -11.68 -5.98
N LEU A 73 13.55 -10.80 -6.97
CA LEU A 73 14.30 -9.54 -7.12
C LEU A 73 14.10 -8.63 -5.90
N LEU A 74 12.86 -8.48 -5.43
CA LEU A 74 12.53 -7.71 -4.23
C LEU A 74 13.18 -8.30 -2.98
N TYR A 75 13.30 -9.62 -2.89
CA TYR A 75 13.96 -10.31 -1.78
C TYR A 75 15.48 -10.10 -1.79
N GLU A 76 16.14 -10.27 -2.94
CA GLU A 76 17.59 -10.04 -3.10
C GLU A 76 17.95 -8.58 -2.78
N ASP A 77 17.17 -7.61 -3.26
CA ASP A 77 17.39 -6.18 -2.99
C ASP A 77 17.31 -5.83 -1.49
N VAL A 78 16.42 -6.48 -0.75
CA VAL A 78 16.28 -6.29 0.70
C VAL A 78 17.41 -6.97 1.46
N MET A 79 17.89 -8.12 0.97
CA MET A 79 19.04 -8.82 1.57
C MET A 79 20.32 -8.00 1.45
N ASP A 80 20.59 -7.38 0.30
CA ASP A 80 21.74 -6.47 0.12
C ASP A 80 21.72 -5.31 1.13
N ILE A 81 20.53 -4.76 1.41
CA ILE A 81 20.35 -3.72 2.42
C ILE A 81 20.66 -4.24 3.81
N TYR A 82 20.23 -5.45 4.15
CA TYR A 82 20.52 -6.07 5.43
C TYR A 82 21.98 -6.51 5.58
N GLU A 83 22.70 -6.79 4.50
CA GLU A 83 24.15 -6.99 4.52
C GLU A 83 24.89 -5.66 4.74
N LYS A 84 24.45 -4.59 4.07
CA LYS A 84 25.02 -3.25 4.21
C LYS A 84 24.73 -2.61 5.57
N TYR A 85 23.55 -2.86 6.12
CA TYR A 85 23.09 -2.35 7.41
C TYR A 85 22.54 -3.50 8.29
N PRO A 86 23.42 -4.33 8.88
CA PRO A 86 23.00 -5.49 9.68
C PRO A 86 22.07 -5.16 10.83
N TRP A 87 22.22 -3.98 11.43
CA TRP A 87 21.40 -3.50 12.53
C TRP A 87 19.91 -3.30 12.19
N LEU A 88 19.52 -3.31 10.91
CA LEU A 88 18.11 -3.26 10.47
C LEU A 88 17.40 -4.62 10.54
N GLN A 89 18.11 -5.74 10.75
CA GLN A 89 17.53 -7.08 10.76
C GLN A 89 16.72 -7.35 12.04
N VAL A 90 15.40 -7.15 12.01
CA VAL A 90 14.52 -7.26 13.20
C VAL A 90 14.25 -8.71 13.64
N ASN A 91 14.47 -9.70 12.77
CA ASN A 91 14.29 -11.12 13.13
C ASN A 91 15.36 -11.66 14.08
N ARG A 92 16.36 -10.84 14.42
CA ARG A 92 17.37 -11.17 15.42
C ARG A 92 17.20 -10.17 16.56
N ASN A 93 17.20 -10.65 17.79
CA ASN A 93 17.21 -9.84 19.02
C ASN A 93 18.49 -8.96 19.16
N GLU A 94 19.04 -8.44 18.05
CA GLU A 94 20.35 -7.80 17.96
C GLU A 94 20.27 -6.29 18.19
N MET A 95 19.20 -5.62 17.73
CA MET A 95 19.03 -4.19 17.98
C MET A 95 18.32 -3.92 19.31
N ILE A 96 19.09 -4.00 20.40
CA ILE A 96 18.65 -3.55 21.73
C ILE A 96 18.98 -2.06 21.84
N LEU A 97 17.93 -1.24 21.86
CA LEU A 97 18.07 0.21 21.98
C LEU A 97 18.11 0.63 23.45
N ASN A 98 19.09 1.47 23.78
CA ASN A 98 19.18 2.12 25.08
C ASN A 98 18.43 3.46 25.10
N LYS A 99 18.45 4.17 23.97
CA LYS A 99 17.72 5.41 23.75
C LYS A 99 17.55 5.69 22.27
N VAL A 100 16.54 6.49 21.95
CA VAL A 100 16.37 7.09 20.63
C VAL A 100 16.30 8.60 20.80
N THR A 101 17.12 9.33 20.05
CA THR A 101 17.07 10.79 19.97
C THR A 101 16.33 11.19 18.70
N ILE A 102 15.32 12.05 18.82
CA ILE A 102 14.43 12.46 17.74
C ILE A 102 14.57 13.96 17.55
N GLY A 103 15.11 14.38 16.41
CA GLY A 103 15.22 15.78 16.01
C GLY A 103 14.47 16.06 14.71
N ARG A 104 14.21 17.34 14.41
CA ARG A 104 13.67 17.74 13.10
C ARG A 104 14.73 17.70 11.99
N TYR A 105 15.99 17.80 12.36
CA TYR A 105 17.15 17.69 11.48
C TYR A 105 18.36 17.19 12.27
N ILE A 106 19.46 16.89 11.58
CA ILE A 106 20.71 16.43 12.19
C ILE A 106 21.23 17.48 13.19
N ASN A 107 21.54 17.04 14.42
CA ASN A 107 22.03 17.90 15.51
C ASN A 107 21.05 19.00 15.95
N ASP A 108 19.73 18.75 15.82
CA ASP A 108 18.70 19.65 16.35
C ASP A 108 18.89 19.86 17.87
N PRO A 109 19.12 21.09 18.35
CA PRO A 109 19.29 21.37 19.78
C PRO A 109 18.01 21.16 20.59
N LYS A 110 16.86 21.03 19.93
CA LYS A 110 15.56 20.71 20.55
C LYS A 110 15.20 19.23 20.40
N ALA A 111 16.16 18.38 20.06
CA ALA A 111 15.89 16.96 19.95
C ALA A 111 15.41 16.38 21.28
N ILE A 112 14.44 15.48 21.19
CA ILE A 112 13.87 14.77 22.34
C ILE A 112 14.53 13.40 22.45
N THR A 113 14.86 12.97 23.67
CA THR A 113 15.39 11.64 23.93
C THR A 113 14.31 10.77 24.56
N VAL A 114 14.04 9.62 23.94
CA VAL A 114 13.16 8.58 24.45
C VAL A 114 14.01 7.48 25.06
N THR A 115 13.73 7.14 26.33
CA THR A 115 14.45 6.10 27.09
C THR A 115 13.53 5.02 27.65
N ASP A 116 12.22 5.08 27.37
CA ASP A 116 11.25 4.11 27.89
C ASP A 116 11.46 2.72 27.26
N PRO A 117 11.78 1.68 28.03
CA PRO A 117 12.08 0.34 27.49
C PRO A 117 10.94 -0.29 26.72
N LEU A 118 9.68 -0.04 27.10
CA LEU A 118 8.50 -0.58 26.42
C LEU A 118 8.40 0.02 25.01
N ILE A 119 8.66 1.32 24.89
CA ILE A 119 8.65 2.04 23.61
C ILE A 119 9.84 1.59 22.76
N LEU A 120 11.05 1.59 23.34
CA LEU A 120 12.29 1.25 22.65
C LEU A 120 12.28 -0.16 22.07
N LYS A 121 11.67 -1.13 22.77
CA LYS A 121 11.49 -2.51 22.26
C LYS A 121 10.69 -2.57 20.96
N ASN A 122 9.81 -1.60 20.70
CA ASN A 122 8.93 -1.57 19.54
C ASN A 122 9.51 -0.78 18.35
N VAL A 123 10.49 0.08 18.58
CA VAL A 123 11.09 0.92 17.52
C VAL A 123 11.71 0.10 16.37
N PRO A 124 12.47 -0.99 16.62
CA PRO A 124 13.06 -1.78 15.53
C PRO A 124 12.02 -2.28 14.51
N PHE A 125 10.84 -2.69 14.97
CA PHE A 125 9.75 -3.14 14.08
C PHE A 125 9.24 -2.06 13.13
N LEU A 126 9.45 -0.78 13.45
CA LEU A 126 9.11 0.33 12.55
C LEU A 126 10.13 0.50 11.41
N LEU A 127 11.33 -0.07 11.56
CA LEU A 127 12.46 0.03 10.63
C LEU A 127 12.62 -1.21 9.73
N LEU A 128 11.72 -2.18 9.86
CA LEU A 128 11.64 -3.33 8.96
C LEU A 128 11.59 -2.87 7.51
N VAL A 129 12.59 -3.27 6.72
CA VAL A 129 12.69 -2.89 5.31
C VAL A 129 11.74 -3.76 4.50
N GLU A 130 10.82 -3.09 3.81
CA GLU A 130 9.87 -3.71 2.88
C GLU A 130 10.40 -3.64 1.43
N HIS A 131 11.07 -2.54 1.07
CA HIS A 131 11.54 -2.30 -0.29
C HIS A 131 12.66 -1.24 -0.33
N ARG A 132 13.49 -1.25 -1.37
CA ARG A 132 14.51 -0.23 -1.65
C ARG A 132 14.13 0.56 -2.91
N TYR A 133 14.20 1.88 -2.86
CA TYR A 133 13.99 2.72 -4.03
C TYR A 133 15.30 3.03 -4.74
N PHE A 134 15.36 2.71 -6.03
CA PHE A 134 16.45 3.10 -6.94
C PHE A 134 16.02 4.33 -7.74
N GLY A 135 16.04 5.52 -7.11
CA GLY A 135 15.66 6.79 -7.76
C GLY A 135 14.87 7.75 -6.87
N GLY A 136 14.09 8.63 -7.49
CA GLY A 136 13.17 9.55 -6.80
C GLY A 136 11.93 8.83 -6.25
N PHE A 137 11.28 9.42 -5.23
CA PHE A 137 10.10 8.83 -4.61
C PHE A 137 8.88 8.83 -5.53
N PRO A 138 8.01 7.80 -5.47
CA PRO A 138 6.70 7.89 -6.07
C PRO A 138 5.94 9.10 -5.49
N SER A 139 5.36 9.90 -6.38
CA SER A 139 4.55 11.06 -5.99
C SER A 139 3.36 10.62 -5.13
N GLY A 140 3.15 11.29 -3.99
CA GLY A 140 2.01 11.06 -3.09
C GLY A 140 2.34 10.55 -1.68
N TYR A 141 3.56 10.03 -1.44
CA TYR A 141 3.95 9.56 -0.09
C TYR A 141 4.46 10.68 0.86
N GLN A 142 4.64 11.89 0.34
CA GLN A 142 5.36 12.98 1.02
C GLN A 142 4.47 14.06 1.65
N SER A 143 3.19 14.17 1.31
CA SER A 143 2.49 15.47 1.41
C SER A 143 2.11 15.96 2.82
N GLU A 144 2.30 15.18 3.88
CA GLU A 144 1.76 15.54 5.21
C GLU A 144 2.65 15.23 6.42
N VAL A 145 3.82 14.62 6.23
CA VAL A 145 4.69 14.21 7.35
C VAL A 145 5.96 15.05 7.33
N GLY A 146 6.29 15.67 8.47
CA GLY A 146 7.54 16.39 8.64
C GLY A 146 8.75 15.48 8.47
N GLU A 147 9.86 16.03 8.00
CA GLU A 147 11.13 15.31 8.02
C GLU A 147 11.66 15.26 9.46
N TYR A 148 12.16 14.09 9.86
CA TYR A 148 12.74 13.88 11.19
C TYR A 148 14.03 13.10 11.08
N THR A 149 14.96 13.33 12.00
CA THR A 149 16.17 12.54 12.16
C THR A 149 16.06 11.73 13.45
N TYR A 150 16.19 10.41 13.32
CA TYR A 150 16.29 9.48 14.44
C TYR A 150 17.74 9.07 14.60
N THR A 151 18.28 9.29 15.79
CA THR A 151 19.57 8.74 16.22
C THR A 151 19.30 7.61 17.20
N LEU A 152 19.59 6.39 16.75
CA LEU A 152 19.36 5.13 17.44
C LEU A 152 20.64 4.75 18.17
N HIS A 153 20.57 4.62 19.51
CA HIS A 153 21.74 4.29 20.32
C HIS A 153 21.60 2.89 20.90
N THR A 154 22.56 2.01 20.59
CA THR A 154 22.72 0.70 21.22
C THR A 154 23.72 0.82 22.39
N GLU A 155 24.20 -0.30 22.93
CA GLU A 155 25.29 -0.29 23.93
C GLU A 155 26.63 0.14 23.34
N THR A 156 26.88 -0.20 22.06
CA THR A 156 28.18 -0.06 21.42
C THR A 156 28.19 0.96 20.29
N ASP A 157 27.05 1.22 19.67
CA ASP A 157 26.96 1.92 18.39
C ASP A 157 25.86 2.97 18.35
N GLU A 158 26.00 3.88 17.39
CA GLU A 158 25.03 4.90 17.07
C GLU A 158 24.69 4.82 15.56
N HIS A 159 23.40 4.80 15.25
CA HIS A 159 22.91 4.73 13.88
C HIS A 159 21.94 5.87 13.62
N GLN A 160 22.12 6.56 12.50
CA GLN A 160 21.28 7.68 12.11
C GLN A 160 20.37 7.31 10.94
N VAL A 161 19.10 7.64 11.07
CA VAL A 161 18.06 7.43 10.07
C VAL A 161 17.28 8.72 9.89
N GLN A 162 17.04 9.13 8.65
CA GLN A 162 16.15 10.24 8.37
C GLN A 162 14.79 9.71 7.92
N VAL A 163 13.72 10.08 8.62
CA VAL A 163 12.34 9.89 8.17
C VAL A 163 12.00 11.02 7.23
N ILE A 164 11.64 10.67 6.01
CA ILE A 164 11.44 11.60 4.89
C ILE A 164 10.03 11.49 4.29
N GLY A 165 9.16 10.69 4.92
CA GLY A 165 7.77 10.50 4.52
C GLY A 165 7.11 9.33 5.26
N ARG A 166 5.83 9.07 4.93
CA ARG A 166 5.08 7.96 5.53
C ARG A 166 5.69 6.61 5.12
N GLY A 167 6.31 5.93 6.07
CA GLY A 167 7.01 4.66 5.85
C GLY A 167 8.21 4.78 4.93
N LEU A 168 8.85 5.94 4.88
CA LEU A 168 10.02 6.17 4.04
C LEU A 168 11.16 6.70 4.89
N ILE A 169 12.33 6.07 4.75
CA ILE A 169 13.55 6.48 5.42
C ILE A 169 14.72 6.64 4.46
N ALA A 170 15.69 7.46 4.86
CA ALA A 170 16.99 7.61 4.23
C ALA A 170 18.12 7.23 5.20
N ILE A 171 19.07 6.46 4.69
CA ILE A 171 20.31 6.09 5.39
C ILE A 171 21.45 6.31 4.40
N GLY A 172 22.24 7.37 4.62
CA GLY A 172 23.23 7.83 3.63
C GLY A 172 22.59 8.13 2.27
N GLU A 173 23.03 7.42 1.24
CA GLU A 173 22.48 7.53 -0.13
C GLU A 173 21.27 6.62 -0.36
N ASP A 174 21.03 5.64 0.50
CA ASP A 174 19.93 4.69 0.31
C ASP A 174 18.59 5.28 0.76
N ARG A 175 17.53 4.92 0.02
CA ARG A 175 16.14 5.27 0.29
C ARG A 175 15.32 4.00 0.41
N LEU A 176 14.67 3.82 1.56
CA LEU A 176 14.03 2.56 1.93
C LEU A 176 12.55 2.79 2.28
N LYS A 177 11.70 1.85 1.85
CA LYS A 177 10.35 1.67 2.35
C LYS A 177 10.42 0.82 3.62
N VAL A 178 9.80 1.31 4.68
CA VAL A 178 9.62 0.60 5.94
C VAL A 178 8.16 0.70 6.38
N SER A 179 7.85 0.21 7.59
CA SER A 179 6.53 0.33 8.20
C SER A 179 5.98 1.75 8.05
N ASN A 180 4.73 1.84 7.58
CA ASN A 180 4.01 3.12 7.47
C ASN A 180 4.00 3.91 8.78
N GLY A 181 4.14 3.26 9.94
CA GLY A 181 4.16 3.87 11.26
C GLY A 181 5.47 4.56 11.66
N ILE A 182 6.56 4.53 10.88
CA ILE A 182 7.87 5.04 11.35
C ILE A 182 7.84 6.51 11.82
N HIS A 183 7.07 7.36 11.15
CA HIS A 183 6.89 8.77 11.50
C HIS A 183 6.13 9.00 12.80
N LYS A 184 5.35 8.00 13.26
CA LYS A 184 4.51 8.09 14.45
C LYS A 184 5.33 8.25 15.72
N LEU A 185 6.56 7.73 15.74
CA LEU A 185 7.47 7.95 16.87
C LEU A 185 7.76 9.45 17.06
N ALA A 186 8.02 10.20 15.98
CA ALA A 186 8.18 11.65 16.06
C ALA A 186 6.86 12.35 16.45
N GLU A 187 5.74 11.97 15.85
CA GLU A 187 4.44 12.56 16.18
C GLU A 187 4.03 12.36 17.65
N ALA A 188 4.56 11.34 18.31
CA ALA A 188 4.33 11.11 19.74
C ALA A 188 5.06 12.12 20.64
N PHE A 189 6.29 12.51 20.27
CA PHE A 189 7.22 13.21 21.19
C PHE A 189 7.66 14.60 20.72
N VAL A 190 7.66 14.85 19.42
CA VAL A 190 8.12 16.10 18.83
C VAL A 190 6.92 16.95 18.47
N LYS A 191 6.90 18.17 19.01
CA LYS A 191 5.87 19.15 18.67
C LYS A 191 5.96 19.52 17.19
N SER A 192 4.85 19.37 16.46
CA SER A 192 4.77 19.79 15.06
C SER A 192 4.57 21.31 14.98
N GLU A 193 4.91 21.90 13.84
CA GLU A 193 4.48 23.28 13.53
C GLU A 193 3.01 23.33 13.11
N ASN A 194 2.47 22.21 12.65
CA ASN A 194 1.07 22.06 12.30
C ASN A 194 0.26 21.75 13.57
N ASP A 195 -0.59 22.71 13.98
CA ASP A 195 -1.63 22.47 14.98
C ASP A 195 -2.84 21.83 14.30
N TYR A 196 -3.00 20.51 14.47
CA TYR A 196 -4.14 19.77 13.92
C TYR A 196 -5.46 20.04 14.68
N GLY A 197 -5.43 20.92 15.70
CA GLY A 197 -6.60 21.35 16.46
C GLY A 197 -6.51 20.99 17.93
N ASN A 198 -7.12 21.81 18.77
CA ASN A 198 -7.07 21.69 20.24
C ASN A 198 -8.18 20.80 20.85
N HIS A 199 -8.92 20.06 20.03
CA HIS A 199 -9.95 19.15 20.54
C HIS A 199 -9.35 17.80 20.94
N ILE A 200 -9.71 17.29 22.12
CA ILE A 200 -9.10 16.09 22.71
C ILE A 200 -9.20 14.86 21.80
N PHE A 201 -10.34 14.63 21.12
CA PHE A 201 -10.47 13.51 20.18
C PHE A 201 -9.57 13.68 18.95
N THR A 202 -9.37 14.91 18.49
CA THR A 202 -8.47 15.19 17.36
C THR A 202 -7.02 14.92 17.75
N LYS A 203 -6.63 15.28 18.98
CA LYS A 203 -5.31 14.93 19.51
C LYS A 203 -5.13 13.41 19.67
N ILE A 204 -6.14 12.71 20.22
CA ILE A 204 -6.12 11.24 20.30
C ILE A 204 -5.98 10.63 18.90
N GLN A 205 -6.79 11.05 17.93
CA GLN A 205 -6.77 10.54 16.55
C GLN A 205 -5.41 10.74 15.86
N ASN A 206 -4.73 11.84 16.17
CA ASN A 206 -3.43 12.20 15.61
C ASN A 206 -2.25 11.84 16.53
N SER A 207 -2.49 11.08 17.60
CA SER A 207 -1.43 10.59 18.49
C SER A 207 -0.49 9.67 17.72
N GLY A 208 0.80 9.76 18.05
CA GLY A 208 1.82 8.91 17.46
C GLY A 208 1.89 7.54 18.13
N LEU A 209 1.64 7.49 19.44
CA LEU A 209 1.81 6.28 20.23
C LEU A 209 0.65 6.11 21.21
N MET A 210 0.25 4.87 21.42
CA MET A 210 -0.70 4.46 22.45
C MET A 210 -0.08 3.35 23.32
N VAL A 211 -0.18 3.50 24.65
CA VAL A 211 0.34 2.54 25.64
C VAL A 211 -0.78 2.07 26.57
N GLY A 212 -1.02 0.75 26.66
CA GLY A 212 -1.94 0.14 27.63
C GLY A 212 -1.19 -0.42 28.85
N GLN A 213 -1.84 -0.50 30.03
CA GLN A 213 -1.12 -0.74 31.30
C GLN A 213 -1.73 -1.81 32.25
N LYS A 214 -3.02 -2.16 32.17
CA LYS A 214 -3.71 -3.02 33.15
C LYS A 214 -3.74 -4.50 32.76
N GLN A 215 -4.34 -4.87 31.62
CA GLN A 215 -4.47 -6.30 31.26
C GLN A 215 -3.16 -6.84 30.69
N HIS A 216 -2.56 -6.08 29.79
CA HIS A 216 -1.23 -6.33 29.23
C HIS A 216 -0.54 -4.99 29.01
N THR A 217 0.75 -4.89 29.35
CA THR A 217 1.53 -3.71 29.02
C THR A 217 1.99 -3.78 27.58
N TYR A 218 1.53 -2.86 26.74
CA TYR A 218 1.86 -2.82 25.31
C TYR A 218 2.06 -1.39 24.82
N ALA A 219 2.83 -1.23 23.74
CA ALA A 219 3.02 0.03 23.02
C ALA A 219 2.66 -0.18 21.55
N LEU A 220 1.84 0.70 20.99
CA LEU A 220 1.29 0.59 19.63
C LEU A 220 1.47 1.90 18.85
N PHE A 221 2.16 1.81 17.70
CA PHE A 221 2.32 2.89 16.72
C PHE A 221 1.32 2.77 15.54
N SER A 222 0.21 2.08 15.76
CA SER A 222 -0.76 1.77 14.70
C SER A 222 -1.77 2.91 14.52
N GLU A 223 -1.65 3.62 13.40
CA GLU A 223 -2.62 4.67 13.01
C GLU A 223 -4.05 4.13 12.95
N PHE A 224 -4.23 2.91 12.43
CA PHE A 224 -5.53 2.24 12.38
C PHE A 224 -6.13 2.03 13.77
N ARG A 225 -5.33 1.51 14.72
CA ARG A 225 -5.82 1.26 16.09
C ARG A 225 -6.14 2.57 16.81
N ILE A 226 -5.26 3.56 16.72
CA ILE A 226 -5.44 4.87 17.37
C ILE A 226 -6.70 5.58 16.82
N LYS A 227 -6.85 5.64 15.49
CA LYS A 227 -8.03 6.24 14.85
C LYS A 227 -9.32 5.48 15.17
N GLY A 228 -9.25 4.15 15.25
CA GLY A 228 -10.40 3.33 15.64
C GLY A 228 -10.89 3.65 17.05
N VAL A 229 -9.97 3.81 18.01
CA VAL A 229 -10.35 4.25 19.37
C VAL A 229 -10.99 5.63 19.34
N ALA A 230 -10.38 6.60 18.63
CA ALA A 230 -10.96 7.94 18.50
C ALA A 230 -12.36 7.94 17.86
N SER A 231 -12.58 7.05 16.88
CA SER A 231 -13.90 6.86 16.25
C SER A 231 -14.93 6.38 17.26
N VAL A 232 -14.60 5.40 18.09
CA VAL A 232 -15.51 4.91 19.14
C VAL A 232 -15.81 6.02 20.15
N LEU A 233 -14.80 6.81 20.56
CA LEU A 233 -15.01 7.95 21.47
C LEU A 233 -15.97 9.00 20.92
N SER A 234 -16.03 9.16 19.59
CA SER A 234 -16.91 10.15 18.96
C SER A 234 -18.40 9.82 19.09
N GLU A 235 -18.74 8.58 19.43
CA GLU A 235 -20.11 8.12 19.69
C GLU A 235 -20.56 8.38 21.14
N GLY A 236 -19.62 8.69 22.04
CA GLY A 236 -19.89 8.93 23.46
C GLY A 236 -20.52 10.29 23.74
N VAL A 237 -21.27 10.38 24.85
CA VAL A 237 -21.91 11.63 25.29
C VAL A 237 -21.08 12.28 26.40
N PHE A 238 -20.62 13.51 26.17
CA PHE A 238 -19.90 14.27 27.20
C PHE A 238 -20.79 14.59 28.41
N LEU A 239 -20.30 14.25 29.59
CA LEU A 239 -20.92 14.58 30.86
C LEU A 239 -20.38 15.90 31.39
N LYS A 240 -21.27 16.70 31.99
CA LYS A 240 -20.88 17.97 32.66
C LYS A 240 -20.11 17.73 33.96
N HIS A 241 -20.33 16.58 34.59
CA HIS A 241 -19.76 16.21 35.87
C HIS A 241 -19.35 14.75 35.83
N LYS A 242 -18.45 14.35 36.74
CA LYS A 242 -18.12 12.95 36.99
C LYS A 242 -19.41 12.15 37.26
N PRO A 243 -19.52 10.90 36.76
CA PRO A 243 -20.61 10.00 37.12
C PRO A 243 -20.81 9.92 38.65
N VAL A 244 -22.05 9.99 39.09
CA VAL A 244 -22.43 9.95 40.51
C VAL A 244 -22.87 8.54 40.86
N GLY A 245 -22.09 7.83 41.69
CA GLY A 245 -22.34 6.43 42.06
C GLY A 245 -21.05 5.67 42.36
N GLU A 246 -21.14 4.36 42.61
CA GLU A 246 -19.96 3.48 42.51
C GLU A 246 -19.46 3.55 41.06
N VAL A 247 -18.22 4.01 40.88
CA VAL A 247 -17.56 3.92 39.58
C VAL A 247 -17.27 2.45 39.37
N ASP A 248 -17.80 1.88 38.29
CA ASP A 248 -17.57 0.50 37.89
C ASP A 248 -16.07 0.15 37.89
N GLU A 249 -15.76 -1.15 37.87
CA GLU A 249 -14.36 -1.59 37.81
C GLU A 249 -13.63 -0.98 36.60
N LEU A 250 -12.52 -0.28 36.86
CA LEU A 250 -11.61 0.20 35.82
C LEU A 250 -11.17 -0.98 34.95
N LEU A 251 -11.46 -0.98 33.67
CA LEU A 251 -11.09 -2.08 32.77
C LEU A 251 -9.64 -1.96 32.29
N GLU A 252 -9.19 -0.75 31.95
CA GLU A 252 -7.87 -0.50 31.34
C GLU A 252 -7.48 0.97 31.46
N THR A 253 -6.18 1.24 31.46
CA THR A 253 -5.60 2.58 31.34
C THR A 253 -4.79 2.67 30.06
N ILE A 254 -5.15 3.61 29.20
CA ILE A 254 -4.50 3.84 27.91
C ILE A 254 -3.92 5.25 27.91
N THR A 255 -2.64 5.37 27.65
CA THR A 255 -1.95 6.66 27.48
C THR A 255 -1.68 6.90 26.01
N PHE A 256 -2.15 8.02 25.48
CA PHE A 256 -1.83 8.50 24.15
C PHE A 256 -0.74 9.56 24.24
N TYR A 257 0.28 9.44 23.40
CA TYR A 257 1.34 10.42 23.26
C TYR A 257 1.11 11.22 21.97
N TYR A 258 0.92 12.52 22.12
CA TYR A 258 0.68 13.46 21.04
C TYR A 258 1.61 14.65 21.22
N GLN A 259 2.61 14.77 20.34
CA GLN A 259 3.48 15.95 20.24
C GLN A 259 4.17 16.34 21.57
N GLY A 260 4.52 15.35 22.39
CA GLY A 260 5.13 15.53 23.72
C GLY A 260 4.12 15.74 24.85
N GLU A 261 2.82 15.72 24.56
CA GLU A 261 1.74 15.74 25.54
C GLU A 261 1.19 14.33 25.77
N GLU A 262 0.80 14.04 27.01
CA GLU A 262 0.12 12.80 27.38
C GLU A 262 -1.37 13.04 27.56
N ILE A 263 -2.17 12.15 26.97
CA ILE A 263 -3.61 12.08 27.19
C ILE A 263 -3.91 10.71 27.78
N ILE A 264 -4.35 10.68 29.04
CA ILE A 264 -4.65 9.45 29.77
C ILE A 264 -6.14 9.16 29.63
N MET A 265 -6.46 7.91 29.27
CA MET A 265 -7.81 7.39 29.14
C MET A 265 -8.01 6.23 30.11
N HIS A 266 -8.90 6.40 31.07
CA HIS A 266 -9.39 5.34 31.93
C HIS A 266 -10.70 4.79 31.36
N LEU A 267 -10.70 3.49 31.05
CA LEU A 267 -11.85 2.78 30.51
C LEU A 267 -12.63 2.12 31.64
N TYR A 268 -13.93 2.39 31.71
CA TYR A 268 -14.90 1.68 32.53
C TYR A 268 -15.92 1.01 31.60
N PRO A 269 -16.75 0.07 32.09
CA PRO A 269 -17.81 -0.55 31.30
C PRO A 269 -18.66 0.46 30.53
N ASP A 270 -19.25 1.43 31.23
CA ASP A 270 -20.21 2.37 30.65
C ASP A 270 -19.72 3.83 30.64
N TYR A 271 -18.49 4.07 31.11
CA TYR A 271 -17.89 5.39 31.19
C TYR A 271 -16.46 5.42 30.67
N ILE A 272 -16.05 6.57 30.17
CA ILE A 272 -14.65 6.85 29.83
C ILE A 272 -14.24 8.16 30.48
N HIS A 273 -13.08 8.15 31.13
CA HIS A 273 -12.48 9.34 31.70
C HIS A 273 -11.20 9.68 30.94
N LEU A 274 -11.19 10.84 30.30
CA LEU A 274 -10.03 11.38 29.60
C LEU A 274 -9.40 12.50 30.43
N ILE A 275 -8.07 12.47 30.55
CA ILE A 275 -7.27 13.43 31.29
C ILE A 275 -6.22 14.00 30.33
N GLU A 276 -6.23 15.32 30.16
CA GLU A 276 -5.24 16.08 29.38
C GLU A 276 -4.67 17.19 30.27
N GLY A 277 -3.49 16.96 30.85
CA GLY A 277 -2.92 17.86 31.86
C GLY A 277 -3.91 18.07 33.03
N ASP A 278 -4.33 19.31 33.25
CA ASP A 278 -5.29 19.66 34.31
C ASP A 278 -6.78 19.49 33.88
N LYS A 279 -7.04 19.20 32.60
CA LYS A 279 -8.41 19.04 32.10
C LYS A 279 -8.88 17.61 32.25
N GLN A 280 -10.13 17.46 32.67
CA GLN A 280 -10.79 16.16 32.79
C GLN A 280 -12.10 16.16 32.00
N HIS A 281 -12.33 15.10 31.24
CA HIS A 281 -13.53 14.89 30.46
C HIS A 281 -14.12 13.52 30.77
N TRP A 282 -15.42 13.49 31.06
CA TRP A 282 -16.15 12.26 31.29
C TRP A 282 -17.10 12.03 30.12
N LEU A 283 -17.11 10.81 29.60
CA LEU A 283 -18.03 10.36 28.56
C LEU A 283 -18.87 9.21 29.11
N GLU A 284 -20.16 9.25 28.82
CA GLU A 284 -21.06 8.12 28.98
C GLU A 284 -21.18 7.39 27.63
N MET A 285 -21.00 6.08 27.66
CA MET A 285 -21.08 5.23 26.47
C MET A 285 -21.35 3.79 26.90
N GLU A 286 -22.55 3.29 26.59
CA GLU A 286 -22.96 1.92 26.93
C GLU A 286 -21.95 0.89 26.36
N LYS A 287 -21.34 0.08 27.23
CA LYS A 287 -20.29 -0.91 26.87
C LYS A 287 -19.10 -0.31 26.12
N GLY A 288 -18.84 0.97 26.33
CA GLY A 288 -17.80 1.71 25.62
C GLY A 288 -16.41 1.15 25.88
N GLY A 289 -16.09 0.85 27.14
CA GLY A 289 -14.81 0.26 27.52
C GLY A 289 -14.59 -1.11 26.90
N GLN A 290 -15.59 -1.99 26.90
CA GLN A 290 -15.50 -3.32 26.27
C GLN A 290 -15.36 -3.22 24.75
N THR A 291 -16.04 -2.26 24.11
CA THR A 291 -15.94 -2.05 22.66
C THR A 291 -14.52 -1.68 22.26
N ILE A 292 -13.91 -0.73 23.00
CA ILE A 292 -12.51 -0.35 22.77
C ILE A 292 -11.57 -1.54 22.98
N LEU A 293 -11.71 -2.27 24.10
CA LEU A 293 -10.85 -3.42 24.37
C LEU A 293 -10.98 -4.52 23.32
N SER A 294 -12.22 -4.83 22.90
CA SER A 294 -12.47 -5.80 21.84
C SER A 294 -11.80 -5.38 20.54
N PHE A 295 -11.91 -4.10 20.17
CA PHE A 295 -11.25 -3.56 19.00
C PHE A 295 -9.72 -3.63 19.08
N LEU A 296 -9.12 -3.41 20.26
CA LEU A 296 -7.66 -3.51 20.43
C LEU A 296 -7.16 -4.96 20.39
N SER A 297 -7.96 -5.91 20.89
CA SER A 297 -7.63 -7.34 20.89
C SER A 297 -7.82 -8.06 19.56
N ALA A 298 -8.55 -7.45 18.61
CA ALA A 298 -8.95 -8.08 17.35
C ALA A 298 -7.86 -8.08 16.27
N GLY A 299 -6.64 -8.55 16.54
CA GLY A 299 -5.65 -8.81 15.49
C GLY A 299 -4.27 -9.13 15.98
#